data_AF-A0A815NL17-F1
#
_entry.id   AF-A0A815NL17-F1
#
_cell.length_a   1.000
_cell.length_b   1.000
_cell.length_c   1.000
_cell.angle_alpha   90.00
_cell.angle_beta   90.00
_cell.angle_gamma   90.00
#
_symmetry.space_group_name_H-M   'P 1'
#
loop_
_entity.id
_entity.type
_entity.pdbx_description
1 polymer ?
#
loop_
_entity_poly.entity_id
_entity_poly.type
_entity_poly.pdbx_seq_one_letter_code
_entity_poly.pdbx_strand_id
1 'polypeptide(L)'
;AEKIASQMISEGRLSGFVDQIESVLHFQAREQLALWDRRIESFCVQVNQVLDKLYSVHPEWCSRMMGTIEQQMNVGETIDGLRTTTTTTQSTTAMETS
;
A
#
# COMPACT_ATOMS: atom_id res chain seq x y z
N ALA A 1 -1.50 -41.66 11.77
CA ALA A 1 -1.53 -40.19 11.62
C ALA A 1 -2.78 -39.75 10.84
N GLU A 2 -3.03 -40.30 9.66
CA GLU A 2 -4.19 -40.00 8.80
C GLU A 2 -5.54 -40.02 9.54
N LYS A 3 -5.86 -41.11 10.27
CA LYS A 3 -7.11 -41.22 11.03
C LYS A 3 -7.35 -40.06 12.01
N ILE A 4 -6.28 -39.56 12.63
CA ILE A 4 -6.35 -38.43 13.58
C ILE A 4 -6.56 -37.13 12.79
N ALA A 5 -5.87 -36.94 11.67
CA ALA A 5 -6.07 -35.77 10.80
C ALA A 5 -7.50 -35.72 10.22
N SER A 6 -8.03 -36.85 9.74
CA SER A 6 -9.41 -36.95 9.25
C SER A 6 -10.41 -36.62 10.36
N GLN A 7 -10.19 -37.14 11.58
CA GLN A 7 -11.03 -36.80 12.72
C GLN A 7 -10.97 -35.30 13.05
N MET A 8 -9.79 -34.68 13.07
CA MET A 8 -9.65 -33.25 13.34
C MET A 8 -10.31 -32.37 12.27
N ILE A 9 -10.26 -32.79 11.00
CA ILE A 9 -10.94 -32.10 9.88
C ILE A 9 -12.45 -32.26 10.00
N SER A 10 -12.96 -33.47 10.27
CA SER A 10 -14.39 -33.73 10.45
C SER A 10 -14.97 -32.99 11.67
N GLU A 11 -14.18 -32.83 12.73
CA GLU A 11 -14.54 -32.04 13.92
C GLU A 11 -14.40 -30.52 13.69
N GLY A 12 -13.95 -30.06 12.51
CA GLY A 12 -13.77 -28.64 12.19
C GLY A 12 -12.63 -27.96 12.95
N ARG A 13 -11.80 -28.73 13.66
CA ARG A 13 -10.66 -28.24 14.45
C ARG A 13 -9.40 -28.08 13.62
N LEU A 14 -9.41 -28.61 12.40
CA LEU A 14 -8.33 -28.51 11.43
C LEU A 14 -8.90 -28.19 10.04
N SER A 15 -8.46 -27.10 9.43
CA SER A 15 -8.90 -26.72 8.08
C SER A 15 -7.96 -27.32 7.03
N GLY A 16 -8.49 -28.21 6.20
CA GLY A 16 -7.71 -28.92 5.19
C GLY A 16 -8.41 -30.16 4.63
N PHE A 17 -7.71 -30.94 3.82
CA PHE A 17 -8.17 -32.22 3.31
C PHE A 17 -7.01 -33.22 3.20
N VAL A 18 -7.32 -34.51 3.26
CA VAL A 18 -6.36 -35.61 3.06
C VAL A 18 -6.43 -36.05 1.61
N ASP A 19 -5.30 -36.04 0.90
CA ASP A 19 -5.13 -36.73 -0.36
C ASP A 19 -4.67 -38.17 -0.08
N GLN A 20 -5.56 -39.13 -0.32
CA GLN A 20 -5.29 -40.54 -0.07
C GLN A 20 -4.49 -41.21 -1.19
N ILE A 21 -4.47 -40.65 -2.40
CA ILE A 21 -3.69 -41.18 -3.53
C ILE A 21 -2.21 -40.86 -3.31
N GLU A 22 -1.91 -39.62 -2.93
CA GLU A 22 -0.54 -39.16 -2.68
C GLU A 22 -0.10 -39.37 -1.23
N SER A 23 -1.02 -39.76 -0.34
CA SER A 23 -0.79 -39.90 1.11
C SER A 23 -0.28 -38.59 1.76
N VAL A 24 -0.83 -37.44 1.33
CA VAL A 24 -0.44 -36.09 1.79
C VAL A 24 -1.62 -35.38 2.46
N LEU A 25 -1.33 -34.55 3.46
CA LEU A 25 -2.30 -33.68 4.12
C LEU A 25 -2.15 -32.25 3.60
N HIS A 26 -3.21 -31.72 2.97
CA HIS A 26 -3.27 -30.34 2.52
C HIS A 26 -3.92 -29.47 3.60
N PHE A 27 -3.17 -28.52 4.13
CA PHE A 27 -3.73 -27.48 4.99
C PHE A 27 -4.38 -26.41 4.14
N GLN A 28 -5.56 -25.94 4.55
CA GLN A 28 -6.21 -24.83 3.87
C GLN A 28 -5.34 -23.58 4.00
N ALA A 29 -4.82 -23.09 2.88
CA ALA A 29 -4.13 -21.81 2.85
C ALA A 29 -5.12 -20.70 3.21
N ARG A 30 -4.67 -19.74 4.01
CA ARG A 30 -5.43 -18.50 4.22
C ARG A 30 -5.62 -17.81 2.88
N GLU A 31 -6.76 -17.16 2.70
CA GLU A 31 -7.05 -16.36 1.51
C GLU A 31 -5.89 -15.40 1.22
N GLN A 32 -5.30 -15.53 0.03
CA GLN A 32 -4.04 -14.85 -0.31
C GLN A 32 -4.19 -13.33 -0.32
N LEU A 33 -5.36 -12.82 -0.73
CA LEU A 33 -5.68 -11.39 -0.74
C LEU A 33 -5.76 -10.84 0.69
N ALA A 34 -6.53 -11.49 1.57
CA ALA A 34 -6.61 -11.09 2.97
C ALA A 34 -5.25 -11.18 3.71
N LEU A 35 -4.40 -12.15 3.32
CA LEU A 35 -3.04 -12.24 3.83
C LEU A 35 -2.15 -11.09 3.33
N TRP A 36 -2.31 -10.70 2.07
CA TRP A 36 -1.60 -9.58 1.48
C TRP A 36 -1.98 -8.25 2.16
N ASP A 37 -3.28 -8.00 2.36
CA ASP A 37 -3.77 -6.82 3.08
C ASP A 37 -3.17 -6.73 4.49
N ARG A 38 -3.21 -7.85 5.24
CA ARG A 38 -2.60 -7.92 6.59
C ARG A 38 -1.10 -7.67 6.59
N ARG A 39 -0.39 -8.09 5.54
CA ARG A 39 1.06 -7.84 5.42
C ARG A 39 1.34 -6.37 5.19
N ILE A 40 0.55 -5.70 4.36
CA ILE A 40 0.66 -4.25 4.14
C ILE A 40 0.38 -3.50 5.44
N GLU A 41 -0.72 -3.85 6.12
CA GLU A 41 -1.08 -3.24 7.41
C GLU A 41 0.06 -3.40 8.43
N SER A 42 0.55 -4.63 8.61
CA SER A 42 1.65 -4.91 9.53
C SER A 42 2.93 -4.14 9.18
N PHE A 43 3.22 -3.97 7.90
CA PHE A 43 4.36 -3.18 7.45
C PHE A 43 4.19 -1.70 7.80
N CYS A 44 3.02 -1.11 7.54
CA CYS A 44 2.71 0.27 7.90
C CYS A 44 2.85 0.50 9.42
N VAL A 45 2.35 -0.44 10.23
CA VAL A 45 2.51 -0.38 11.68
C VAL A 45 3.99 -0.40 12.08
N GLN A 46 4.81 -1.26 11.47
CA GLN A 46 6.24 -1.33 11.76
C GLN A 46 6.97 -0.04 11.39
N VAL A 47 6.65 0.57 10.25
CA VAL A 47 7.21 1.86 9.84
C VAL A 47 6.87 2.95 10.86
N ASN A 48 5.62 3.01 11.30
CA ASN A 48 5.19 3.97 12.32
C ASN A 48 5.94 3.77 13.63
N GLN A 49 6.12 2.53 14.09
CA GLN A 49 6.90 2.24 15.29
C GLN A 49 8.37 2.68 15.18
N VAL A 50 8.97 2.56 14.00
CA VAL A 50 10.33 3.05 13.76
C VAL A 50 10.36 4.57 13.81
N LEU A 51 9.37 5.24 13.21
CA LEU A 51 9.25 6.70 13.28
C LEU A 51 9.08 7.16 14.72
N ASP A 52 8.18 6.57 15.49
CA ASP A 52 7.94 6.91 16.90
C ASP A 52 9.24 6.78 17.73
N LYS A 53 9.97 5.68 17.53
CA LYS A 53 11.29 5.49 18.15
C LYS A 53 12.26 6.59 17.75
N LEU A 54 12.32 6.94 16.48
CA LEU A 54 13.20 7.99 15.98
C LEU A 54 12.87 9.36 16.59
N TYR A 55 11.58 9.72 16.68
CA TYR A 55 11.12 10.93 17.36
C TYR A 55 11.50 10.94 18.84
N SER A 56 11.41 9.81 19.52
CA SER A 56 11.78 9.72 20.95
C SER A 56 13.28 9.92 21.20
N VAL A 57 14.15 9.44 20.30
CA VAL A 57 15.60 9.50 20.49
C VAL A 57 16.20 10.79 19.92
N HIS A 58 15.64 11.30 18.81
CA HIS A 58 16.20 12.43 18.07
C HIS A 58 15.13 13.45 17.62
N PRO A 59 14.43 14.10 18.55
CA PRO A 59 13.34 15.03 18.21
C PRO A 59 13.81 16.21 17.36
N GLU A 60 14.98 16.79 17.67
CA GLU A 60 15.56 17.93 16.91
C GLU A 60 15.86 17.58 15.45
N TRP A 61 16.36 16.36 15.20
CA TRP A 61 16.63 15.91 13.84
C TRP A 61 15.32 15.74 13.06
N CYS A 62 14.29 15.18 13.70
CA CYS A 62 12.98 15.01 13.08
C CYS A 62 12.31 16.36 12.76
N SER A 63 12.37 17.35 13.66
CA SER A 63 11.84 18.70 13.43
C SER A 63 12.49 19.37 12.22
N ARG A 64 13.82 19.26 12.09
CA ARG A 64 14.55 19.78 10.93
C ARG A 64 14.19 19.05 9.64
N MET A 65 14.03 17.72 9.70
CA MET A 65 13.67 16.91 8.55
C MET A 65 12.25 17.22 8.06
N MET A 66 11.27 17.33 8.97
CA MET A 66 9.90 17.70 8.61
C MET A 66 9.84 19.07 7.93
N GLY A 67 10.55 20.08 8.44
CA GLY A 67 10.63 21.39 7.77
C GLY A 67 11.25 21.34 6.37
N THR A 68 12.13 20.37 6.10
CA THR A 68 12.70 20.15 4.76
C THR A 68 11.72 19.44 3.82
N ILE A 69 10.94 18.48 4.33
CA ILE A 69 9.91 17.76 3.56
C ILE A 69 8.76 18.71 3.17
N GLU A 70 8.31 19.57 4.08
CA GLU A 70 7.28 20.59 3.79
C GLU A 70 7.72 21.52 2.66
N GLN A 71 8.98 21.95 2.64
CA GLN A 71 9.53 22.75 1.55
C GLN A 71 9.53 21.99 0.21
N GLN A 72 9.81 20.68 0.20
CA GLN A 72 9.80 19.86 -1.02
C GLN A 72 8.38 19.57 -1.53
N MET A 73 7.40 19.42 -0.64
CA MET A 73 5.99 19.26 -1.04
C MET A 73 5.40 20.52 -1.67
N ASN A 74 5.90 21.72 -1.29
CA ASN A 74 5.52 22.98 -1.91
C ASN A 74 6.19 23.22 -3.29
N VAL A 75 7.21 22.43 -3.65
CA VAL A 75 7.83 22.49 -5.00
C VAL A 75 6.94 21.79 -6.04
N GLY A 76 6.16 20.77 -5.63
CA GLY A 76 5.24 20.05 -6.52
C GLY A 76 4.14 20.94 -7.13
N GLU A 77 3.64 21.94 -6.39
CA GLU A 77 2.62 22.88 -6.88
C GLU A 77 3.16 23.89 -7.91
N THR A 78 4.48 24.12 -7.94
CA THR A 78 5.08 25.05 -8.91
C THR A 78 5.14 24.45 -10.33
N ILE A 79 5.10 23.13 -10.46
CA ILE A 79 5.20 22.43 -11.75
C ILE A 79 3.84 22.39 -12.49
N ASP A 80 2.72 22.39 -11.77
CA ASP A 80 1.38 22.44 -12.39
C ASP A 80 1.05 23.84 -12.95
N GLY A 81 1.68 24.90 -12.44
CA GLY A 81 1.53 26.27 -12.95
C GLY A 81 2.13 26.53 -14.33
N LEU A 82 2.97 25.62 -14.85
CA LEU A 82 3.58 25.75 -16.19
C LEU A 82 2.74 25.08 -17.30
N ARG A 83 1.73 24.27 -16.97
CA ARG A 83 0.90 23.57 -17.97
C ARG A 83 -0.30 24.38 -18.47
N THR A 84 -0.64 25.51 -17.85
CA THR A 84 -1.84 26.29 -18.20
C THR A 84 -1.59 27.53 -19.07
N THR A 85 -0.34 27.86 -19.42
CA THR A 85 -0.02 29.05 -20.25
C THR A 85 0.09 28.77 -21.74
N THR A 86 0.02 27.52 -22.19
CA THR A 86 -0.06 27.16 -23.62
C THR A 86 -1.50 26.80 -24.00
N THR A 87 -2.37 27.79 -24.22
CA THR A 87 -3.42 27.84 -25.27
C THR A 87 -4.25 29.11 -25.07
N THR A 88 -3.82 30.24 -25.65
CA THR A 88 -4.71 31.25 -26.26
C THR A 88 -3.83 32.05 -27.22
N THR A 89 -3.42 31.41 -28.32
CA THR A 89 -2.95 32.13 -29.50
C THR A 89 -4.18 32.68 -30.19
N GLN A 90 -4.25 34.00 -30.27
CA GLN A 90 -5.24 34.76 -31.02
C GLN A 90 -5.47 34.16 -32.40
N SER A 91 -6.71 33.75 -32.67
CA SER A 91 -7.21 33.61 -34.04
C SER A 91 -7.83 34.95 -34.43
N THR A 92 -7.01 35.86 -34.95
CA THR A 92 -7.45 37.04 -35.70
C THR A 92 -7.38 36.70 -37.17
N THR A 93 -8.51 36.34 -37.80
CA THR A 93 -8.69 36.50 -39.25
C THR A 93 -10.17 36.68 -39.61
N ALA A 94 -10.47 37.90 -40.05
CA ALA A 94 -11.47 38.32 -41.06
C ALA A 94 -12.95 37.90 -40.94
N MET A 95 -13.81 38.89 -40.70
CA MET A 95 -15.06 39.03 -41.46
C MET A 95 -15.53 40.50 -41.48
N GLU A 96 -14.84 41.33 -42.28
CA GLU A 96 -15.45 42.49 -42.92
C GLU A 96 -15.90 42.03 -44.31
N THR A 97 -17.22 42.00 -44.55
CA THR A 97 -17.92 42.46 -45.78
C THR A 97 -19.36 41.97 -45.70
N SER A 98 -20.29 42.84 -45.32
CA SER A 98 -21.36 43.37 -46.19
C SER A 98 -22.50 43.98 -45.39
#